data_AF-K7QSI7-F1
#
_entry.id   AF-K7QSI7-F1
#
_cell.length_a   1.000
_cell.length_b   1.000
_cell.length_c   1.000
_cell.angle_alpha   90.00
_cell.angle_beta   90.00
_cell.angle_gamma   90.00
#
_symmetry.space_group_name_H-M   'P 1'
#
loop_
_entity.id
_entity.type
_entity.pdbx_description
1 polymer ?
#
loop_
_entity_poly.entity_id
_entity_poly.type
_entity_poly.pdbx_seq_one_letter_code
_entity_poly.pdbx_strand_id
1 'polypeptide(L)'
;MLRSRANSPGGTTMLSARRLLSGAALVTTVSAGLAVPAEAAAAPPMCLDATNDRGNGVRIYQWECQNGNNNQKFVIDNGQIKIKDTLARRPMCVDVTNDRGNGVRIYQWECQDGNNNQRFVIDNGQIKIKDTLGRRPMCLDVTNDRGNGVRVYQWECQDGNN
;
A
#
# COMPACT_ATOMS: atom_id res chain seq x y z
N MET A 1 66.59 76.68 40.52
CA MET A 1 66.06 77.70 39.60
C MET A 1 64.61 77.36 39.33
N LEU A 2 63.67 78.05 39.97
CA LEU A 2 62.99 79.27 39.50
C LEU A 2 61.69 78.95 38.72
N ARG A 3 60.60 79.45 39.31
CA ARG A 3 59.40 80.06 38.70
C ARG A 3 58.17 79.21 38.41
N SER A 4 57.19 79.46 39.28
CA SER A 4 55.75 79.59 39.03
C SER A 4 55.37 80.43 37.80
N ARG A 5 54.18 80.13 37.25
CA ARG A 5 53.01 81.00 36.94
C ARG A 5 52.24 80.36 35.76
N ALA A 6 51.03 79.85 35.96
CA ALA A 6 49.73 80.55 36.04
C ALA A 6 49.26 81.11 34.68
N ASN A 7 48.11 80.64 34.19
CA ASN A 7 47.05 81.53 33.71
C ASN A 7 45.67 80.84 33.68
N SER A 8 44.65 81.65 33.95
CA SER A 8 43.27 81.29 34.30
C SER A 8 42.31 81.32 33.06
N PRO A 9 40.98 81.60 33.17
CA PRO A 9 39.91 80.61 33.05
C PRO A 9 38.85 80.97 31.98
N GLY A 10 37.79 80.14 31.87
CA GLY A 10 36.45 80.62 31.51
C GLY A 10 35.89 80.07 30.19
N GLY A 11 34.62 79.64 30.23
CA GLY A 11 33.86 79.34 29.02
C GLY A 11 32.80 78.26 29.22
N THR A 12 31.67 78.64 29.80
CA THR A 12 30.47 77.83 30.02
C THR A 12 29.77 77.45 28.71
N THR A 13 28.89 76.44 28.81
CA THR A 13 27.69 76.15 27.99
C THR A 13 27.85 75.20 26.79
N MET A 14 27.32 73.97 26.88
CA MET A 14 25.96 73.64 26.44
C MET A 14 25.67 72.14 26.59
N LEU A 15 24.43 71.85 26.98
CA LEU A 15 23.81 70.55 27.12
C LEU A 15 23.89 69.72 25.82
N SER A 16 24.12 68.41 25.93
CA SER A 16 23.46 67.46 25.05
C SER A 16 23.19 66.14 25.77
N ALA A 17 21.91 65.87 25.96
CA ALA A 17 21.39 64.62 26.50
C ALA A 17 21.53 63.51 25.46
N ARG A 18 21.97 62.32 25.88
CA ARG A 18 21.64 61.07 25.18
C ARG A 18 20.91 60.13 26.15
N ARG A 19 19.64 59.89 25.83
CA ARG A 19 18.79 58.87 26.44
C ARG A 19 19.25 57.46 26.02
N LEU A 20 19.38 56.62 27.03
CA LEU A 20 18.95 55.21 27.19
C LEU A 20 18.85 54.30 25.95
N LEU A 21 19.28 53.05 26.11
CA LEU A 21 18.42 51.87 25.90
C LEU A 21 19.08 50.65 26.57
N SER A 22 18.52 50.21 27.71
CA SER A 22 18.76 48.88 28.25
C SER A 22 18.23 47.86 27.24
N GLY A 23 19.13 47.09 26.62
CA GLY A 23 18.75 45.96 25.79
C GLY A 23 18.17 44.86 26.68
N ALA A 24 16.85 44.66 26.62
CA ALA A 24 16.24 43.45 27.15
C ALA A 24 16.59 42.29 26.20
N ALA A 25 17.43 41.36 26.65
CA ALA A 25 17.67 40.11 25.94
C ALA A 25 16.42 39.21 26.12
N LEU A 26 15.63 39.05 25.06
CA LEU A 26 14.59 38.04 24.98
C LEU A 26 15.25 36.67 24.82
N VAL A 27 15.27 35.88 25.88
CA VAL A 27 15.58 34.44 25.80
C VAL A 27 14.30 33.73 25.39
N THR A 28 14.16 33.40 24.11
CA THR A 28 13.12 32.50 23.63
C THR A 28 13.65 31.07 23.70
N THR A 29 13.17 30.28 24.65
CA THR A 29 13.42 28.83 24.63
C THR A 29 12.55 28.21 23.55
N VAL A 30 13.16 27.81 22.43
CA VAL A 30 12.49 27.00 21.41
C VAL A 30 12.48 25.56 21.91
N SER A 31 11.34 25.09 22.41
CA SER A 31 11.12 23.65 22.60
C SER A 31 11.03 23.02 21.21
N ALA A 32 12.12 22.44 20.75
CA ALA A 32 12.10 21.58 19.57
C ALA A 32 11.27 20.33 19.93
N GLY A 33 9.98 20.35 19.57
CA GLY A 33 9.14 19.17 19.64
C GLY A 33 9.77 18.08 18.78
N LEU A 34 10.16 16.97 19.41
CA LEU A 34 10.58 15.78 18.70
C LEU A 34 9.38 15.29 17.91
N ALA A 35 9.39 15.52 16.59
CA ALA A 35 8.49 14.82 15.69
C ALA A 35 8.85 13.34 15.76
N VAL A 36 8.03 12.56 16.44
CA VAL A 36 8.10 11.09 16.38
C VAL A 36 7.80 10.73 14.92
N PRO A 37 8.62 9.90 14.25
CA PRO A 37 8.28 9.46 12.90
C PRO A 37 6.91 8.77 12.97
N ALA A 38 6.00 9.18 12.09
CA ALA A 38 4.76 8.43 11.91
C ALA A 38 5.16 7.03 11.42
N GLU A 39 4.99 6.01 12.26
CA GLU A 39 5.00 4.63 11.79
C GLU A 39 4.00 4.55 10.64
N ALA A 40 4.49 4.25 9.42
CA ALA A 40 3.59 3.98 8.30
C ALA A 40 2.73 2.79 8.70
N ALA A 41 1.43 3.02 8.94
CA ALA A 41 0.50 1.94 9.21
C ALA A 41 0.60 0.92 8.06
N ALA A 42 0.77 -0.35 8.40
CA ALA A 42 0.78 -1.41 7.39
C ALA A 42 -0.50 -1.32 6.57
N ALA A 43 -0.39 -1.40 5.25
CA ALA A 43 -1.55 -1.45 4.37
C ALA A 43 -2.45 -2.64 4.79
N PRO A 44 -3.78 -2.49 4.72
CA PRO A 44 -4.67 -3.57 5.09
C PRO A 44 -4.45 -4.78 4.17
N PRO A 45 -4.67 -6.01 4.67
CA PRO A 45 -4.52 -7.21 3.84
C PRO A 45 -5.56 -7.21 2.73
N MET A 46 -5.13 -7.62 1.54
CA MET A 46 -5.99 -7.75 0.36
C MET A 46 -6.35 -9.21 0.13
N CYS A 47 -7.60 -9.45 -0.25
CA CYS A 47 -8.19 -10.76 -0.47
C CYS A 47 -8.75 -10.87 -1.88
N LEU A 48 -8.74 -12.09 -2.43
CA LEU A 48 -9.53 -12.44 -3.60
C LEU A 48 -11.02 -12.21 -3.30
N ASP A 49 -11.78 -11.65 -4.22
CA ASP A 49 -13.20 -11.33 -4.02
C ASP A 49 -14.01 -11.73 -5.27
N ALA A 50 -14.98 -12.62 -5.08
CA ALA A 50 -15.84 -13.13 -6.13
C ALA A 50 -17.13 -12.31 -6.34
N THR A 51 -17.25 -11.14 -5.73
CA THR A 51 -18.46 -10.30 -5.69
C THR A 51 -19.66 -11.04 -5.08
N ASN A 52 -20.87 -10.46 -5.10
CA ASN A 52 -22.10 -11.14 -4.66
C ASN A 52 -22.80 -11.93 -5.78
N ASP A 53 -22.33 -11.82 -7.03
CA ASP A 53 -22.90 -12.54 -8.17
C ASP A 53 -22.27 -13.94 -8.27
N ARG A 54 -23.07 -14.98 -8.56
CA ARG A 54 -22.65 -16.39 -8.76
C ARG A 54 -22.90 -16.88 -10.19
N GLY A 55 -22.96 -15.95 -11.14
CA GLY A 55 -23.05 -16.21 -12.57
C GLY A 55 -21.71 -16.58 -13.20
N ASN A 56 -21.77 -17.36 -14.28
CA ASN A 56 -20.62 -17.66 -15.13
C ASN A 56 -20.11 -16.38 -15.81
N GLY A 57 -18.79 -16.18 -15.83
CA GLY A 57 -18.18 -15.02 -16.49
C GLY A 57 -18.23 -13.73 -15.67
N VAL A 58 -18.63 -13.80 -14.40
CA VAL A 58 -18.44 -12.72 -13.43
C VAL A 58 -16.94 -12.63 -13.11
N ARG A 59 -16.42 -11.41 -13.03
CA ARG A 59 -14.99 -11.15 -12.79
C ARG A 59 -14.63 -11.33 -11.33
N ILE A 60 -13.40 -11.76 -11.10
CA ILE A 60 -12.78 -11.79 -9.77
C ILE A 60 -11.95 -10.51 -9.57
N TYR A 61 -11.99 -9.98 -8.36
CA TYR A 61 -11.29 -8.76 -7.95
C TYR A 61 -10.39 -9.03 -6.75
N GLN A 62 -9.54 -8.06 -6.43
CA GLN A 62 -9.04 -7.91 -5.07
C GLN A 62 -9.91 -6.90 -4.32
N TRP A 63 -10.03 -7.14 -3.03
CA TRP A 63 -10.66 -6.22 -2.10
C TRP A 63 -10.01 -6.38 -0.73
N GLU A 64 -10.05 -5.33 0.07
CA GLU A 64 -9.65 -5.39 1.46
C GLU A 64 -10.36 -6.56 2.17
N CYS A 65 -9.60 -7.35 2.90
CA CYS A 65 -10.12 -8.52 3.60
C CYS A 65 -11.12 -8.10 4.68
N GLN A 66 -12.31 -8.69 4.65
CA GLN A 66 -13.39 -8.40 5.58
C GLN A 66 -13.80 -9.67 6.32
N ASN A 67 -13.75 -9.60 7.66
CA ASN A 67 -14.21 -10.70 8.50
C ASN A 67 -15.68 -11.02 8.22
N GLY A 68 -15.96 -12.30 7.95
CA GLY A 68 -17.31 -12.78 7.69
C GLY A 68 -17.80 -12.63 6.25
N ASN A 69 -17.11 -11.89 5.37
CA ASN A 69 -17.52 -11.71 3.97
C ASN A 69 -17.41 -13.05 3.21
N ASN A 70 -18.54 -13.56 2.71
CA ASN A 70 -18.57 -14.85 1.99
C ASN A 70 -17.95 -14.77 0.60
N ASN A 71 -17.87 -13.59 -0.01
CA ASN A 71 -17.29 -13.37 -1.34
C ASN A 71 -15.77 -13.59 -1.35
N GLN A 72 -15.16 -13.58 -0.16
CA GLN A 72 -13.73 -13.72 0.06
C GLN A 72 -13.36 -15.08 0.66
N LYS A 73 -14.33 -16.01 0.73
CA LYS A 73 -14.10 -17.36 1.29
C LYS A 73 -13.98 -18.37 0.16
N PHE A 74 -12.79 -18.96 0.06
CA PHE A 74 -12.48 -19.99 -0.92
C PHE A 74 -12.03 -21.27 -0.21
N VAL A 75 -12.19 -22.40 -0.90
CA VAL A 75 -11.59 -23.68 -0.53
C VAL A 75 -10.79 -24.21 -1.71
N ILE A 76 -9.72 -24.92 -1.41
CA ILE A 76 -8.94 -25.61 -2.45
C ILE A 76 -9.28 -27.08 -2.36
N ASP A 77 -9.75 -27.64 -3.47
CA ASP A 77 -10.16 -29.03 -3.55
C ASP A 77 -9.80 -29.58 -4.93
N ASN A 78 -9.05 -30.68 -4.96
CA ASN A 78 -8.54 -31.33 -6.17
C ASN A 78 -7.83 -30.36 -7.17
N GLY A 79 -7.13 -29.35 -6.64
CA GLY A 79 -6.45 -28.32 -7.44
C GLY A 79 -7.40 -27.34 -8.12
N GLN A 80 -8.66 -27.27 -7.74
CA GLN A 80 -9.57 -26.16 -8.07
C GLN A 80 -9.67 -25.21 -6.87
N ILE A 81 -9.84 -23.92 -7.14
CA ILE A 81 -10.16 -22.91 -6.11
C ILE A 81 -11.66 -22.65 -6.19
N LYS A 82 -12.42 -23.11 -5.20
CA LYS A 82 -13.89 -23.08 -5.18
C LYS A 82 -14.41 -22.01 -4.23
N ILE A 83 -15.47 -21.32 -4.62
CA ILE A 83 -16.16 -20.32 -3.77
C ILE A 83 -16.96 -21.07 -2.71
N LYS A 84 -16.63 -20.85 -1.44
CA LYS A 84 -17.08 -21.71 -0.33
C LYS A 84 -18.60 -21.77 -0.16
N ASP A 85 -19.30 -20.67 -0.42
CA ASP A 85 -20.76 -20.60 -0.23
C ASP A 85 -21.57 -21.31 -1.34
N THR A 86 -20.92 -21.73 -2.42
CA THR A 86 -21.57 -22.37 -3.57
C THR A 86 -21.54 -23.90 -3.54
N LEU A 87 -20.74 -24.49 -2.64
CA LEU A 87 -20.43 -25.93 -2.62
C LEU A 87 -21.66 -26.84 -2.48
N ALA A 88 -22.70 -26.39 -1.78
CA ALA A 88 -23.90 -27.19 -1.51
C ALA A 88 -24.92 -27.20 -2.67
N ARG A 89 -24.69 -26.40 -3.72
CA ARG A 89 -25.63 -26.26 -4.85
C ARG A 89 -24.90 -26.44 -6.16
N ARG A 90 -24.38 -25.35 -6.70
CA ARG A 90 -23.66 -25.30 -7.97
C ARG A 90 -22.28 -24.74 -7.67
N PRO A 91 -21.26 -25.61 -7.45
CA PRO A 91 -19.93 -25.15 -7.10
C PRO A 91 -19.39 -24.21 -8.17
N MET A 92 -18.93 -23.04 -7.74
CA MET A 92 -18.29 -22.04 -8.60
C MET A 92 -16.78 -22.06 -8.32
N CYS A 93 -16.01 -22.02 -9.39
CA CYS A 93 -14.56 -22.13 -9.40
C CYS A 93 -13.94 -20.86 -9.99
N VAL A 94 -12.74 -20.52 -9.55
CA VAL A 94 -11.88 -19.56 -10.25
C VAL A 94 -11.50 -20.14 -11.62
N ASP A 95 -11.60 -19.31 -12.66
CA ASP A 95 -11.43 -19.71 -14.07
C ASP A 95 -10.53 -18.71 -14.81
N VAL A 96 -9.46 -19.21 -15.43
CA VAL A 96 -8.46 -18.41 -16.18
C VAL A 96 -8.80 -18.25 -17.67
N THR A 97 -9.96 -18.74 -18.11
CA THR A 97 -10.37 -18.82 -19.53
C THR A 97 -9.39 -19.66 -20.38
N ASN A 98 -9.55 -19.67 -21.71
CA ASN A 98 -8.69 -20.45 -22.62
C ASN A 98 -7.42 -19.74 -23.08
N ASP A 99 -7.26 -18.45 -22.77
CA ASP A 99 -6.06 -17.69 -23.12
C ASP A 99 -5.00 -17.83 -22.02
N ARG A 100 -3.70 -17.87 -22.36
CA ARG A 100 -2.55 -17.90 -21.43
C ARG A 100 -1.64 -16.67 -21.60
N GLY A 101 -2.16 -15.60 -22.18
CA GLY A 101 -1.52 -14.31 -22.33
C GLY A 101 -1.53 -13.49 -21.03
N ASN A 102 -0.55 -12.60 -20.92
CA ASN A 102 -0.45 -11.65 -19.81
C ASN A 102 -1.64 -10.67 -19.83
N GLY A 103 -2.24 -10.40 -18.68
CA GLY A 103 -3.34 -9.44 -18.52
C GLY A 103 -4.72 -9.98 -18.87
N VAL A 104 -4.84 -11.28 -19.21
CA VAL A 104 -6.14 -11.95 -19.36
C VAL A 104 -6.81 -12.01 -17.99
N ARG A 105 -8.07 -11.59 -17.95
CA ARG A 105 -8.83 -11.45 -16.70
C ARG A 105 -9.26 -12.80 -16.15
N ILE A 106 -9.34 -12.87 -14.82
CA ILE A 106 -9.86 -14.02 -14.10
C ILE A 106 -11.35 -13.86 -13.85
N TYR A 107 -12.06 -14.97 -13.97
CA TYR A 107 -13.50 -15.05 -13.78
C TYR A 107 -13.85 -16.13 -12.77
N GLN A 108 -15.11 -16.17 -12.38
CA GLN A 108 -15.72 -17.38 -11.84
C GLN A 108 -16.52 -18.09 -12.93
N TRP A 109 -16.56 -19.41 -12.82
CA TRP A 109 -17.39 -20.27 -13.66
C TRP A 109 -17.82 -21.49 -12.86
N GLU A 110 -18.92 -22.12 -13.26
CA GLU A 110 -19.31 -23.42 -12.71
C GLU A 110 -18.14 -24.40 -12.80
N CYS A 111 -17.86 -25.09 -11.69
CA CYS A 111 -16.77 -26.04 -11.61
C CYS A 111 -16.99 -27.21 -12.57
N GLN A 112 -15.97 -27.55 -13.33
CA GLN A 112 -15.98 -28.65 -14.29
C GLN A 112 -14.76 -29.55 -14.07
N ASP A 113 -15.02 -30.84 -13.84
CA ASP A 113 -13.96 -31.83 -13.70
C ASP A 113 -13.15 -31.95 -15.00
N GLY A 114 -11.84 -31.97 -14.89
CA GLY A 114 -10.93 -32.04 -16.05
C GLY A 114 -10.77 -30.73 -16.83
N ASN A 115 -11.48 -29.65 -16.48
CA ASN A 115 -11.29 -28.36 -17.13
C ASN A 115 -9.97 -27.69 -16.67
N ASN A 116 -8.99 -27.62 -17.57
CA ASN A 116 -7.67 -27.04 -17.30
C ASN A 116 -7.72 -25.55 -16.90
N ASN A 117 -8.76 -24.82 -17.32
CA ASN A 117 -8.93 -23.40 -16.96
C ASN A 117 -9.21 -23.19 -15.47
N GLN A 118 -9.50 -24.27 -14.74
CA GLN A 118 -9.84 -24.25 -13.32
C GLN A 118 -8.81 -25.00 -12.48
N ARG A 119 -7.64 -25.31 -13.04
CA ARG A 119 -6.60 -26.09 -12.35
C ARG A 119 -5.42 -25.23 -11.93
N PHE A 120 -5.12 -25.26 -10.64
CA PHE A 120 -4.09 -24.48 -10.01
C PHE A 120 -3.17 -25.34 -9.15
N VAL A 121 -1.97 -24.83 -8.93
CA VAL A 121 -0.98 -25.35 -7.97
C VAL A 121 -0.52 -24.18 -7.11
N ILE A 122 -0.44 -24.38 -5.80
CA ILE A 122 0.23 -23.43 -4.91
C ILE A 122 1.68 -23.85 -4.79
N ASP A 123 2.59 -22.97 -5.17
CA ASP A 123 4.02 -23.22 -5.13
C ASP A 123 4.76 -21.90 -4.87
N ASN A 124 5.67 -21.91 -3.89
CA ASN A 124 6.44 -20.74 -3.43
C ASN A 124 5.56 -19.50 -3.15
N GLY A 125 4.40 -19.69 -2.51
CA GLY A 125 3.48 -18.61 -2.15
C GLY A 125 2.64 -18.07 -3.30
N GLN A 126 2.80 -18.59 -4.52
CA GLN A 126 2.05 -18.16 -5.70
C GLN A 126 0.98 -19.18 -6.09
N ILE A 127 -0.12 -18.69 -6.65
CA ILE A 127 -1.15 -19.54 -7.28
C ILE A 127 -0.84 -19.63 -8.77
N LYS A 128 -0.33 -20.78 -9.20
CA LYS A 128 0.11 -21.03 -10.58
C LYS A 128 -0.95 -21.80 -11.36
N ILE A 129 -1.11 -21.46 -12.64
CA ILE A 129 -2.00 -22.15 -13.57
C ILE A 129 -1.35 -23.47 -14.00
N LYS A 130 -2.00 -24.60 -13.67
CA LYS A 130 -1.38 -25.92 -13.70
C LYS A 130 -0.86 -26.34 -15.09
N ASP A 131 -1.58 -26.02 -16.16
CA ASP A 131 -1.24 -26.41 -17.53
C ASP A 131 -0.11 -25.57 -18.16
N THR A 132 0.33 -24.50 -17.48
CA THR A 132 1.45 -23.65 -17.90
C THR A 132 2.78 -24.05 -17.30
N LEU A 133 2.76 -24.96 -16.32
CA LEU A 133 3.95 -25.46 -15.64
C LEU A 133 4.83 -26.22 -16.62
N GLY A 134 6.14 -25.96 -16.59
CA GLY A 134 7.13 -26.56 -17.50
C GLY A 134 7.32 -25.83 -18.83
N ARG A 135 6.65 -24.69 -19.03
CA ARG A 135 6.91 -23.78 -20.16
C ARG A 135 7.13 -22.36 -19.63
N ARG A 136 6.08 -21.55 -19.69
CA ARG A 136 6.04 -20.17 -19.22
C ARG A 136 4.99 -20.13 -18.10
N PRO A 137 5.39 -20.36 -16.83
CA PRO A 137 4.44 -20.46 -15.73
C PRO A 137 3.63 -19.18 -15.62
N MET A 138 2.32 -19.32 -15.54
CA MET A 138 1.39 -18.22 -15.34
C MET A 138 0.84 -18.28 -13.93
N CYS A 139 0.68 -17.12 -13.31
CA CYS A 139 0.23 -16.91 -11.94
C CYS A 139 -1.04 -16.07 -11.94
N LEU A 140 -1.92 -16.29 -10.95
CA LEU A 140 -2.90 -15.27 -10.57
C LEU A 140 -2.14 -14.05 -10.07
N ASP A 141 -2.55 -12.88 -10.53
CA ASP A 141 -1.80 -11.65 -10.38
C ASP A 141 -2.76 -10.45 -10.28
N VAL A 142 -2.29 -9.41 -9.61
CA VAL A 142 -2.95 -8.11 -9.51
C VAL A 142 -1.95 -7.03 -9.88
N THR A 143 -2.44 -5.92 -10.44
CA THR A 143 -1.55 -4.83 -10.81
C THR A 143 -0.84 -4.28 -9.57
N ASN A 144 0.17 -3.44 -9.77
CA ASN A 144 0.79 -2.68 -8.67
C ASN A 144 -0.20 -1.81 -7.87
N ASP A 145 -1.42 -1.63 -8.37
CA ASP A 145 -2.54 -1.07 -7.62
C ASP A 145 -3.06 -2.08 -6.58
N ARG A 146 -2.92 -1.74 -5.29
CA ARG A 146 -3.45 -2.51 -4.15
C ARG A 146 -4.81 -1.99 -3.64
N GLY A 147 -5.52 -1.22 -4.46
CA GLY A 147 -6.83 -0.68 -4.14
C GLY A 147 -7.98 -1.69 -4.29
N ASN A 148 -9.10 -1.37 -3.66
CA ASN A 148 -10.35 -2.12 -3.79
C ASN A 148 -10.88 -2.08 -5.23
N GLY A 149 -11.34 -3.23 -5.74
CA GLY A 149 -11.97 -3.34 -7.06
C GLY A 149 -10.97 -3.42 -8.22
N VAL A 150 -9.68 -3.53 -7.92
CA VAL A 150 -8.68 -3.92 -8.92
C VAL A 150 -8.97 -5.35 -9.37
N ARG A 151 -8.84 -5.58 -10.67
CA ARG A 151 -9.16 -6.87 -11.29
C ARG A 151 -8.00 -7.83 -11.11
N VAL A 152 -8.34 -9.10 -10.89
CA VAL A 152 -7.35 -10.18 -10.97
C VAL A 152 -7.20 -10.61 -12.43
N TYR A 153 -5.97 -10.85 -12.82
CA TYR A 153 -5.62 -11.38 -14.13
C TYR A 153 -4.60 -12.50 -13.98
N GLN A 154 -4.21 -13.10 -15.10
CA GLN A 154 -3.03 -13.96 -15.15
C GLN A 154 -1.85 -13.19 -15.72
N TRP A 155 -0.67 -13.44 -15.16
CA TRP A 155 0.59 -12.93 -15.67
C TRP A 155 1.66 -13.99 -15.56
N GLU A 156 2.74 -13.81 -16.30
CA GLU A 156 3.92 -14.66 -16.14
C GLU A 156 4.43 -14.56 -14.69
N CYS A 157 4.64 -15.70 -14.05
CA CYS A 157 5.14 -15.76 -12.69
C CYS A 157 6.52 -15.09 -12.61
N GLN A 158 6.68 -14.14 -11.70
CA GLN A 158 7.98 -13.56 -11.33
C GLN A 158 8.43 -14.17 -10.00
N ASP A 159 9.73 -14.11 -9.69
CA ASP A 159 10.29 -14.66 -8.45
C ASP A 159 9.74 -13.93 -7.21
N GLY A 160 8.57 -14.36 -6.72
CA GLY A 160 7.93 -13.90 -5.49
C GLY A 160 7.15 -12.58 -5.56
N ASN A 161 6.91 -12.01 -6.74
CA ASN A 161 6.35 -10.65 -6.90
C ASN A 161 5.01 -10.58 -7.67
N ASN A 162 4.16 -11.60 -7.58
CA ASN A 162 2.84 -11.64 -8.24
C ASN A 162 1.70 -11.70 -7.24
#